data_AF-A0A3G6J3S5-F1
#
_entry.id   AF-A0A3G6J3S5-F1
#
_cell.length_a   1.000
_cell.length_b   1.000
_cell.length_c   1.000
_cell.angle_alpha   90.00
_cell.angle_beta   90.00
_cell.angle_gamma   90.00
#
_symmetry.space_group_name_H-M   'P 1'
#
loop_
_entity.id
_entity.type
_entity.pdbx_description
1 polymer ?
#
loop_
_entity_poly.entity_id
_entity_poly.type
_entity_poly.pdbx_seq_one_letter_code
_entity_poly.pdbx_strand_id
1 'polypeptide(L)'
;MNARAILLALAGSVSLAAAGCAGEHPAAVVETVVLETVTVTPAASTDQQATATMVHDPDPLAELQDAYGAVLNNPGIVPMHHPDPNVRPAGNYSYTVADVDADGLPELLLRVGRSDERPNTWNMVAIVRGTSTPGQLQFADNILLEGKAGAGGSRMPMLLPDVGNRGVYQVSYYWPYPETTIEQFDIVDGAITLQNKYQTFLPEGLPAGTCLAQWRPVSDLTAVANLSNGECNHAY
;
A
#
# COMPACT_ATOMS: atom_id res chain seq x y z
N MET A 1 -28.99 48.61 18.42
CA MET A 1 -28.19 49.56 19.24
C MET A 1 -27.84 48.82 20.52
N ASN A 2 -26.64 48.24 20.60
CA ASN A 2 -25.49 48.70 21.41
C ASN A 2 -25.67 48.32 22.90
N ALA A 3 -24.74 47.71 23.64
CA ALA A 3 -23.38 47.24 23.41
C ALA A 3 -22.88 46.51 24.69
N ARG A 4 -21.88 45.61 24.53
CA ARG A 4 -20.73 45.33 25.44
C ARG A 4 -21.02 44.66 26.81
N ALA A 5 -20.19 43.77 27.38
CA ALA A 5 -18.78 43.38 27.16
C ALA A 5 -18.49 42.03 27.86
N ILE A 6 -17.52 41.24 27.36
CA ILE A 6 -16.60 40.39 28.17
C ILE A 6 -15.27 40.30 27.37
N LEU A 7 -14.27 41.13 27.70
CA LEU A 7 -13.00 40.77 28.35
C LEU A 7 -12.32 39.49 27.84
N LEU A 8 -11.21 39.64 27.10
CA LEU A 8 -10.12 38.65 27.09
C LEU A 8 -8.80 39.40 27.09
N ALA A 9 -8.03 39.21 28.15
CA ALA A 9 -6.65 39.64 28.27
C ALA A 9 -5.78 38.39 28.30
N LEU A 10 -4.76 38.32 27.44
CA LEU A 10 -3.52 37.64 27.77
C LEU A 10 -2.40 38.21 26.90
N ALA A 11 -1.47 38.86 27.60
CA ALA A 11 -0.21 39.39 27.14
C ALA A 11 0.86 38.28 27.13
N GLY A 12 1.95 38.50 26.38
CA GLY A 12 3.21 37.80 26.64
C GLY A 12 4.06 37.53 25.42
N SER A 13 4.59 38.59 24.80
CA SER A 13 5.76 38.50 23.93
C SER A 13 7.03 38.38 24.76
N VAL A 14 7.89 37.41 24.44
CA VAL A 14 9.31 37.40 24.84
C VAL A 14 10.15 37.09 23.62
N SER A 15 10.92 38.08 23.19
CA SER A 15 12.09 37.96 22.32
C SER A 15 13.33 38.27 23.16
N LEU A 16 14.44 37.56 22.90
CA LEU A 16 15.87 37.80 23.22
C LEU A 16 16.51 36.43 23.56
N ALA A 17 17.74 36.06 23.20
CA ALA A 17 18.82 36.70 22.45
C ALA A 17 19.80 35.59 22.01
N ALA A 18 20.63 35.91 21.00
CA ALA A 18 21.76 35.09 20.58
C ALA A 18 22.93 35.17 21.58
N ALA A 19 23.55 34.03 21.85
CA ALA A 19 24.95 33.82 22.23
C ALA A 19 25.33 32.47 21.59
N GLY A 20 26.36 32.27 20.78
CA GLY A 20 27.66 32.93 20.81
C GLY A 20 28.63 32.08 21.64
N CYS A 21 29.03 30.90 21.14
CA CYS A 21 30.23 30.20 21.61
C CYS A 21 30.94 29.58 20.40
N ALA A 22 32.13 30.10 20.13
CA ALA A 22 33.13 29.53 19.25
C ALA A 22 33.97 28.49 20.02
N GLY A 23 34.56 27.55 19.28
CA GLY A 23 35.58 26.59 19.74
C GLY A 23 34.99 25.23 20.12
N GLU A 24 35.51 24.06 19.73
CA GLU A 24 36.77 23.69 19.08
C GLU A 24 36.53 22.37 18.34
N HIS A 25 37.24 22.16 17.23
CA HIS A 25 37.36 20.85 16.58
C HIS A 25 38.09 19.86 17.50
N PRO A 26 37.55 18.66 17.75
CA PRO A 26 38.36 17.48 17.97
C PRO A 26 38.63 16.81 16.62
N ALA A 27 39.92 16.59 16.36
CA ALA A 27 40.44 15.88 15.20
C ALA A 27 39.75 14.52 15.00
N ALA A 28 39.43 14.21 13.74
CA ALA A 28 39.12 12.86 13.32
C ALA A 28 40.30 11.95 13.69
N VAL A 29 40.05 10.97 14.54
CA VAL A 29 40.98 9.88 14.81
C VAL A 29 41.11 9.07 13.52
N VAL A 30 42.27 9.19 12.87
CA VAL A 30 42.66 8.35 11.74
C VAL A 30 42.96 6.97 12.31
N GLU A 31 42.04 6.04 12.11
CA GLU A 31 42.27 4.64 12.41
C GLU A 31 43.34 4.11 11.45
N THR A 32 44.52 3.83 12.01
CA THR A 32 45.67 3.36 11.26
C THR A 32 45.47 1.87 10.97
N VAL A 33 45.03 1.55 9.76
CA VAL A 33 45.00 0.16 9.27
C VAL A 33 46.44 -0.28 9.02
N VAL A 34 46.92 -1.20 9.87
CA VAL A 34 48.19 -1.90 9.67
C VAL A 34 48.00 -2.90 8.52
N LEU A 35 48.55 -2.60 7.34
CA LEU A 35 48.70 -3.60 6.29
C LEU A 35 49.90 -4.49 6.62
N GLU A 36 49.65 -5.68 7.17
CA GLU A 36 50.65 -6.75 7.19
C GLU A 36 50.76 -7.36 5.78
N THR A 37 51.85 -7.03 5.09
CA THR A 37 52.27 -7.72 3.87
C THR A 37 52.84 -9.09 4.23
N VAL A 38 51.99 -10.12 4.22
CA VAL A 38 52.43 -11.52 4.29
C VAL A 38 52.89 -11.97 2.91
N THR A 39 54.20 -12.12 2.74
CA THR A 39 54.80 -12.77 1.57
C THR A 39 54.58 -14.29 1.66
N VAL A 40 53.70 -14.82 0.81
CA VAL A 40 53.47 -16.28 0.69
C VAL A 40 54.39 -16.84 -0.40
N THR A 41 55.26 -17.75 0.01
CA THR A 41 56.08 -18.61 -0.88
C THR A 41 55.19 -19.73 -1.43
N PRO A 42 55.26 -20.11 -2.72
CA PRO A 42 54.33 -21.10 -3.26
C PRO A 42 54.73 -22.51 -2.82
N ALA A 43 53.83 -23.19 -2.10
CA ALA A 43 53.89 -24.63 -1.88
C ALA A 43 52.69 -25.28 -2.59
N ALA A 44 52.97 -26.39 -3.27
CA ALA A 44 52.08 -27.07 -4.19
C ALA A 44 50.94 -27.85 -3.49
N SER A 45 49.85 -27.99 -4.27
CA SER A 45 48.86 -29.08 -4.25
C SER A 45 47.92 -29.20 -3.04
N THR A 46 46.63 -28.95 -3.27
CA THR A 46 45.61 -29.99 -3.50
C THR A 46 44.27 -29.34 -3.79
N ASP A 47 43.63 -29.74 -4.89
CA ASP A 47 42.27 -29.36 -5.23
C ASP A 47 41.31 -29.90 -4.16
N GLN A 48 40.88 -29.02 -3.26
CA GLN A 48 39.63 -29.18 -2.54
C GLN A 48 38.68 -28.09 -3.02
N GLN A 49 37.80 -28.51 -3.93
CA GLN A 49 36.63 -27.78 -4.37
C GLN A 49 35.75 -27.51 -3.15
N ALA A 50 35.95 -26.35 -2.53
CA ALA A 50 35.00 -25.79 -1.59
C ALA A 50 33.72 -25.50 -2.37
N THR A 51 32.69 -26.33 -2.19
CA THR A 51 31.32 -25.96 -2.49
C THR A 51 30.97 -24.78 -1.59
N ALA A 52 31.21 -23.56 -2.10
CA ALA A 52 30.58 -22.38 -1.57
C ALA A 52 29.07 -22.59 -1.74
N THR A 53 28.37 -22.89 -0.65
CA THR A 53 26.93 -22.67 -0.59
C THR A 53 26.77 -21.17 -0.82
N MET A 54 26.46 -20.77 -2.05
CA MET A 54 25.91 -19.47 -2.31
C MET A 54 24.63 -19.39 -1.49
N VAL A 55 24.65 -18.61 -0.41
CA VAL A 55 23.44 -18.07 0.18
C VAL A 55 22.86 -17.21 -0.93
N HIS A 56 21.92 -17.78 -1.70
CA HIS A 56 21.11 -17.01 -2.61
C HIS A 56 20.24 -16.15 -1.72
N ASP A 57 20.52 -14.85 -1.65
CA ASP A 57 19.55 -13.91 -1.11
C ASP A 57 18.27 -14.15 -1.91
N PRO A 58 17.18 -14.56 -1.26
CA PRO A 58 15.95 -14.90 -1.95
C PRO A 58 15.44 -13.64 -2.64
N ASP A 59 15.00 -13.78 -3.90
CA ASP A 59 14.32 -12.70 -4.63
C ASP A 59 13.06 -12.30 -3.83
N PRO A 60 12.98 -11.05 -3.33
CA PRO A 60 11.83 -10.61 -2.53
C PRO A 60 10.49 -10.78 -3.26
N LEU A 61 10.49 -10.68 -4.60
CA LEU A 61 9.29 -10.93 -5.39
C LEU A 61 8.91 -12.40 -5.35
N ALA A 62 9.85 -13.34 -5.47
CA ALA A 62 9.55 -14.77 -5.43
C ALA A 62 8.94 -15.20 -4.09
N GLU A 63 9.43 -14.66 -2.97
CA GLU A 63 8.85 -14.93 -1.66
C GLU A 63 7.47 -14.30 -1.49
N LEU A 64 7.27 -13.10 -2.05
CA LEU A 64 5.98 -12.44 -2.06
C LEU A 64 4.95 -13.23 -2.90
N GLN A 65 5.39 -13.83 -4.01
CA GLN A 65 4.56 -14.73 -4.82
C GLN A 65 4.07 -15.93 -4.01
N ASP A 66 4.96 -16.58 -3.27
CA ASP A 66 4.60 -17.72 -2.41
C ASP A 66 3.66 -17.30 -1.28
N ALA A 67 3.92 -16.16 -0.63
CA ALA A 67 3.10 -15.63 0.44
C ALA A 67 1.68 -15.27 -0.05
N TYR A 68 1.57 -14.59 -1.20
CA TYR A 68 0.28 -14.30 -1.83
C TYR A 68 -0.42 -15.56 -2.33
N GLY A 69 0.30 -16.54 -2.86
CA GLY A 69 -0.24 -17.85 -3.21
C GLY A 69 -0.87 -18.55 -1.99
N ALA A 70 -0.23 -18.49 -0.83
CA ALA A 70 -0.77 -19.02 0.41
C ALA A 70 -2.04 -18.29 0.86
N VAL A 71 -2.08 -16.96 0.74
CA VAL A 71 -3.30 -16.15 1.00
C VAL A 71 -4.43 -16.57 0.06
N LEU A 72 -4.18 -16.68 -1.24
CA LEU A 72 -5.22 -17.00 -2.23
C LEU A 72 -5.73 -18.44 -2.12
N ASN A 73 -4.91 -19.37 -1.62
CA ASN A 73 -5.33 -20.74 -1.30
C ASN A 73 -6.23 -20.82 -0.06
N ASN A 74 -6.14 -19.84 0.85
CA ASN A 74 -6.98 -19.76 2.04
C ASN A 74 -7.38 -18.31 2.34
N PRO A 75 -8.19 -17.67 1.48
CA PRO A 75 -8.42 -16.22 1.54
C PRO A 75 -9.22 -15.78 2.78
N GLY A 76 -9.86 -16.73 3.47
CA GLY A 76 -10.56 -16.49 4.74
C GLY A 76 -9.64 -16.14 5.90
N ILE A 77 -8.31 -16.30 5.77
CA ILE A 77 -7.35 -15.85 6.79
C ILE A 77 -7.20 -14.33 6.84
N VAL A 78 -7.52 -13.64 5.74
CA VAL A 78 -7.36 -12.19 5.66
C VAL A 78 -8.44 -11.52 6.50
N PRO A 79 -8.06 -10.68 7.48
CA PRO A 79 -9.03 -9.97 8.29
C PRO A 79 -9.85 -9.01 7.43
N MET A 80 -11.18 -9.17 7.48
CA MET A 80 -12.14 -8.35 6.75
C MET A 80 -12.88 -7.45 7.74
N HIS A 81 -12.22 -6.37 8.18
CA HIS A 81 -12.72 -5.49 9.24
C HIS A 81 -13.63 -4.39 8.66
N HIS A 82 -14.94 -4.54 8.82
CA HIS A 82 -15.91 -3.47 8.53
C HIS A 82 -16.48 -2.88 9.83
N PRO A 83 -16.68 -1.55 9.93
CA PRO A 83 -17.20 -0.91 11.13
C PRO A 83 -18.57 -1.42 11.60
N ASP A 84 -19.45 -1.81 10.66
CA ASP A 84 -20.72 -2.47 10.99
C ASP A 84 -20.50 -3.96 11.28
N PRO A 85 -20.74 -4.42 12.52
CA PRO A 85 -20.57 -5.81 12.92
C PRO A 85 -21.67 -6.72 12.39
N ASN A 86 -22.56 -6.31 11.48
CA ASN A 86 -23.47 -7.22 10.78
C ASN A 86 -22.99 -7.55 9.36
N VAL A 87 -21.98 -6.84 8.85
CA VAL A 87 -21.36 -7.12 7.56
C VAL A 87 -20.32 -8.22 7.77
N ARG A 88 -20.45 -9.32 7.02
CA ARG A 88 -19.51 -10.46 7.05
C ARG A 88 -19.13 -10.84 5.62
N PRO A 89 -17.92 -11.38 5.39
CA PRO A 89 -17.54 -11.90 4.08
C PRO A 89 -18.40 -13.11 3.68
N ALA A 90 -18.83 -13.17 2.42
CA ALA A 90 -19.65 -14.26 1.87
C ALA A 90 -18.86 -15.47 1.34
N GLY A 91 -17.53 -15.37 1.27
CA GLY A 91 -16.65 -16.45 0.84
C GLY A 91 -16.36 -16.51 -0.67
N ASN A 92 -16.99 -15.66 -1.48
CA ASN A 92 -16.71 -15.50 -2.91
C ASN A 92 -15.56 -14.49 -3.13
N TYR A 93 -14.33 -14.98 -3.06
CA TYR A 93 -13.14 -14.15 -3.16
C TYR A 93 -12.69 -13.91 -4.61
N SER A 94 -12.16 -12.72 -4.85
CA SER A 94 -11.41 -12.34 -6.05
C SER A 94 -10.29 -11.39 -5.63
N TYR A 95 -9.31 -11.16 -6.50
CA TYR A 95 -8.17 -10.31 -6.16
C TYR A 95 -7.65 -9.55 -7.37
N THR A 96 -6.78 -8.59 -7.11
CA THR A 96 -5.92 -7.92 -8.10
C THR A 96 -4.61 -7.55 -7.39
N VAL A 97 -3.58 -7.19 -8.16
CA VAL A 97 -2.28 -6.78 -7.62
C VAL A 97 -1.83 -5.45 -8.22
N ALA A 98 -1.33 -4.55 -7.37
CA ALA A 98 -0.76 -3.28 -7.77
C ALA A 98 0.17 -2.75 -6.66
N ASP A 99 1.24 -2.07 -7.05
CA ASP A 99 2.06 -1.27 -6.14
C ASP A 99 1.30 0.02 -5.82
N VAL A 100 0.60 0.03 -4.69
CA VAL A 100 -0.30 1.14 -4.32
C VAL A 100 0.35 2.13 -3.37
N ASP A 101 1.48 1.80 -2.77
CA ASP A 101 2.25 2.71 -1.93
C ASP A 101 3.58 3.18 -2.56
N ALA A 102 3.89 2.75 -3.79
CA ALA A 102 5.07 3.08 -4.57
C ALA A 102 6.39 2.67 -3.90
N ASP A 103 6.42 1.58 -3.15
CA ASP A 103 7.64 1.01 -2.57
C ASP A 103 8.36 0.03 -3.51
N GLY A 104 7.76 -0.29 -4.66
CA GLY A 104 8.29 -1.22 -5.67
C GLY A 104 7.92 -2.68 -5.44
N LEU A 105 7.19 -3.01 -4.38
CA LEU A 105 6.58 -4.30 -4.13
C LEU A 105 5.06 -4.18 -4.31
N PRO A 106 4.42 -5.02 -5.14
CA PRO A 106 2.99 -4.91 -5.34
C PRO A 106 2.21 -5.42 -4.12
N GLU A 107 1.16 -4.70 -3.75
CA GLU A 107 0.13 -5.16 -2.83
C GLU A 107 -0.84 -6.12 -3.50
N LEU A 108 -1.37 -7.05 -2.70
CA LEU A 108 -2.53 -7.85 -3.06
C LEU A 108 -3.79 -7.20 -2.48
N LEU A 109 -4.72 -6.83 -3.35
CA LEU A 109 -6.04 -6.35 -2.96
C LEU A 109 -7.00 -7.54 -3.04
N LEU A 110 -7.51 -7.98 -1.89
CA LEU A 110 -8.44 -9.10 -1.78
C LEU A 110 -9.86 -8.59 -1.65
N ARG A 111 -10.71 -8.93 -2.62
CA ARG A 111 -12.12 -8.57 -2.65
C ARG A 111 -13.01 -9.76 -2.29
N VAL A 112 -14.04 -9.51 -1.49
CA VAL A 112 -15.06 -10.50 -1.15
C VAL A 112 -16.44 -9.87 -1.10
N GLY A 113 -17.45 -10.61 -1.55
CA GLY A 113 -18.85 -10.24 -1.34
C GLY A 113 -19.23 -10.28 0.13
N ARG A 114 -20.46 -9.88 0.44
CA ARG A 114 -20.95 -9.81 1.83
C ARG A 114 -22.14 -10.73 2.06
N SER A 115 -22.21 -11.35 3.23
CA SER A 115 -23.12 -12.48 3.50
C SER A 115 -24.61 -12.10 3.52
N ASP A 116 -24.93 -10.82 3.67
CA ASP A 116 -26.29 -10.27 3.62
C ASP A 116 -26.78 -10.02 2.18
N GLU A 117 -26.06 -10.54 1.18
CA GLU A 117 -26.22 -10.23 -0.25
C GLU A 117 -27.66 -10.39 -0.76
N ARG A 118 -28.37 -9.27 -0.81
CA ARG A 118 -29.36 -9.00 -1.84
C ARG A 118 -28.60 -8.81 -3.16
N PRO A 119 -29.13 -9.27 -4.31
CA PRO A 119 -28.43 -9.09 -5.58
C PRO A 119 -28.09 -7.62 -5.84
N ASN A 120 -26.86 -7.36 -6.30
CA ASN A 120 -26.29 -6.05 -6.63
C ASN A 120 -25.86 -5.17 -5.44
N THR A 121 -25.06 -5.68 -4.51
CA THR A 121 -24.43 -4.89 -3.45
C THR A 121 -22.93 -4.65 -3.70
N TRP A 122 -22.31 -3.90 -2.81
CA TRP A 122 -20.88 -3.63 -2.80
C TRP A 122 -20.12 -4.80 -2.15
N ASN A 123 -18.83 -4.88 -2.46
CA ASN A 123 -17.87 -5.84 -1.97
C ASN A 123 -16.91 -5.17 -0.98
N MET A 124 -16.40 -5.96 -0.05
CA MET A 124 -15.33 -5.57 0.87
C MET A 124 -13.98 -5.78 0.18
N VAL A 125 -13.04 -4.87 0.35
CA VAL A 125 -11.67 -5.02 -0.16
C VAL A 125 -10.66 -4.79 0.94
N ALA A 126 -9.89 -5.83 1.27
CA ALA A 126 -8.74 -5.74 2.16
C ALA A 126 -7.45 -5.57 1.34
N ILE A 127 -6.45 -4.92 1.93
CA ILE A 127 -5.12 -4.78 1.34
C ILE A 127 -4.14 -5.62 2.14
N VAL A 128 -3.40 -6.46 1.44
CA VAL A 128 -2.34 -7.33 1.96
C VAL A 128 -1.02 -6.84 1.37
N ARG A 129 -0.07 -6.50 2.23
CA ARG A 129 1.22 -5.92 1.85
C ARG A 129 2.34 -6.92 2.11
N GLY A 130 3.33 -6.93 1.22
CA GLY A 130 4.65 -7.44 1.57
C GLY A 130 5.28 -6.57 2.67
N THR A 131 6.24 -7.12 3.39
CA THR A 131 7.08 -6.31 4.29
C THR A 131 8.53 -6.42 3.86
N SER A 132 9.39 -5.56 4.40
CA SER A 132 10.85 -5.68 4.23
C SER A 132 11.43 -6.97 4.80
N THR A 133 10.64 -7.75 5.54
CA THR A 133 10.98 -9.10 5.95
C THR A 133 10.37 -10.12 4.98
N PRO A 134 11.20 -10.83 4.19
CA PRO A 134 10.86 -12.06 3.50
C PRO A 134 9.71 -12.89 4.09
N GLY A 135 8.65 -13.11 3.31
CA GLY A 135 7.52 -13.97 3.66
C GLY A 135 6.60 -13.46 4.79
N GLN A 136 6.83 -12.27 5.35
CA GLN A 136 5.94 -11.64 6.31
C GLN A 136 4.95 -10.72 5.59
N LEU A 137 3.67 -10.89 5.91
CA LEU A 137 2.57 -10.09 5.36
C LEU A 137 2.02 -9.13 6.42
N GLN A 138 1.69 -7.91 5.98
CA GLN A 138 0.93 -6.95 6.77
C GLN A 138 -0.48 -6.83 6.21
N PHE A 139 -1.49 -6.77 7.08
CA PHE A 139 -2.88 -6.52 6.71
C PHE A 139 -3.25 -5.10 7.08
N ALA A 140 -3.98 -4.43 6.20
CA ALA A 140 -4.50 -3.11 6.53
C ALA A 140 -5.64 -3.21 7.57
N ASP A 141 -5.71 -2.27 8.51
CA ASP A 141 -6.65 -2.32 9.66
C ASP A 141 -8.13 -2.14 9.28
N ASN A 142 -8.39 -1.59 8.09
CA ASN A 142 -9.72 -1.30 7.56
C ASN A 142 -9.87 -1.86 6.14
N ILE A 143 -11.09 -1.81 5.61
CA ILE A 143 -11.39 -2.18 4.24
C ILE A 143 -11.78 -0.97 3.38
N LEU A 144 -11.63 -1.14 2.07
CA LEU A 144 -12.27 -0.33 1.04
C LEU A 144 -13.55 -1.01 0.56
N LEU A 145 -14.36 -0.26 -0.22
CA LEU A 145 -15.61 -0.71 -0.81
C LEU A 145 -15.52 -0.68 -2.35
N GLU A 146 -15.99 -1.73 -3.00
CA GLU A 146 -16.06 -1.81 -4.47
C GLU A 146 -17.46 -2.25 -4.92
N GLY A 147 -17.88 -1.92 -6.13
CA GLY A 147 -19.12 -2.45 -6.70
C GLY A 147 -20.33 -1.54 -6.48
N LYS A 148 -21.54 -2.10 -6.29
CA LYS A 148 -22.78 -1.28 -6.34
C LYS A 148 -23.30 -0.92 -4.95
N ALA A 149 -23.44 0.37 -4.65
CA ALA A 149 -24.15 0.80 -3.45
C ALA A 149 -25.67 0.83 -3.70
N GLY A 150 -26.38 -0.20 -3.23
CA GLY A 150 -27.84 -0.18 -3.04
C GLY A 150 -28.72 -0.38 -4.30
N ALA A 151 -30.03 -0.20 -4.09
CA ALA A 151 -31.09 -0.60 -5.02
C ALA A 151 -31.31 0.31 -6.25
N GLY A 152 -30.40 1.25 -6.57
CA GLY A 152 -30.75 2.37 -7.44
C GLY A 152 -29.77 2.83 -8.52
N GLY A 153 -28.45 2.75 -8.34
CA GLY A 153 -27.55 3.28 -9.37
C GLY A 153 -26.18 3.75 -8.96
N SER A 154 -25.80 3.65 -7.68
CA SER A 154 -24.44 3.99 -7.28
C SER A 154 -23.46 2.89 -7.65
N ARG A 155 -22.41 3.23 -8.40
CA ARG A 155 -21.28 2.33 -8.62
C ARG A 155 -20.02 2.93 -8.01
N MET A 156 -19.21 2.06 -7.45
CA MET A 156 -17.94 2.32 -6.80
C MET A 156 -16.86 1.48 -7.51
N PRO A 157 -16.52 1.76 -8.79
CA PRO A 157 -15.30 1.18 -9.34
C PRO A 157 -14.10 1.64 -8.51
N MET A 158 -13.15 0.73 -8.39
CA MET A 158 -11.86 1.01 -7.79
C MET A 158 -10.85 1.33 -8.90
N LEU A 159 -10.07 2.39 -8.72
CA LEU A 159 -8.91 2.64 -9.54
C LEU A 159 -7.63 2.36 -8.77
N LEU A 160 -6.65 1.81 -9.48
CA LEU A 160 -5.31 1.56 -8.99
C LEU A 160 -4.34 2.56 -9.64
N PRO A 161 -3.24 2.91 -8.97
CA PRO A 161 -2.25 3.80 -9.51
C PRO A 161 -1.43 3.09 -10.60
N ASP A 162 -1.04 3.82 -11.63
CA ASP A 162 0.02 3.39 -12.54
C ASP A 162 1.38 3.35 -11.80
N VAL A 163 2.36 2.67 -12.39
CA VAL A 163 3.70 2.49 -11.82
C VAL A 163 4.31 3.83 -11.37
N GLY A 164 4.70 3.91 -10.10
CA GLY A 164 5.31 5.10 -9.49
C GLY A 164 4.33 6.14 -8.94
N ASN A 165 3.02 5.94 -9.11
CA ASN A 165 1.99 6.71 -8.42
C ASN A 165 1.53 6.00 -7.15
N ARG A 166 0.84 6.73 -6.27
CA ARG A 166 0.41 6.25 -4.95
C ARG A 166 -1.09 6.38 -4.74
N GLY A 167 -1.63 5.44 -3.99
CA GLY A 167 -2.97 5.42 -3.46
C GLY A 167 -3.98 4.63 -4.30
N VAL A 168 -5.02 4.17 -3.61
CA VAL A 168 -6.17 3.48 -4.18
C VAL A 168 -7.35 4.45 -4.23
N TYR A 169 -8.10 4.46 -5.33
CA TYR A 169 -9.19 5.41 -5.54
C TYR A 169 -10.54 4.71 -5.54
N GLN A 170 -11.44 5.15 -4.67
CA GLN A 170 -12.85 4.79 -4.73
C GLN A 170 -13.63 5.86 -5.48
N VAL A 171 -14.26 5.48 -6.58
CA VAL A 171 -15.00 6.40 -7.44
C VAL A 171 -16.49 6.19 -7.23
N SER A 172 -17.15 7.06 -6.49
CA SER A 172 -18.60 6.97 -6.25
C SER A 172 -19.36 7.92 -7.17
N TYR A 173 -20.26 7.39 -8.01
CA TYR A 173 -21.23 8.21 -8.74
C TYR A 173 -22.64 7.70 -8.51
N TYR A 174 -23.66 8.54 -8.70
CA TYR A 174 -25.07 8.17 -8.55
C TYR A 174 -25.88 8.68 -9.73
N TRP A 175 -26.53 7.78 -10.47
CA TRP A 175 -27.47 8.21 -11.51
C TRP A 175 -28.76 8.77 -10.88
N PRO A 176 -29.29 9.93 -11.32
CA PRO A 176 -29.05 10.63 -12.59
C PRO A 176 -28.03 11.78 -12.54
N TYR A 177 -27.30 11.94 -11.43
CA TYR A 177 -26.39 13.06 -11.23
C TYR A 177 -25.06 12.83 -11.99
N PRO A 178 -24.58 13.81 -12.76
CA PRO A 178 -23.30 13.69 -13.46
C PRO A 178 -22.10 13.81 -12.51
N GLU A 179 -22.31 14.29 -11.27
CA GLU A 179 -21.26 14.41 -10.27
C GLU A 179 -20.75 13.04 -9.81
N THR A 180 -19.43 12.92 -9.84
CA THR A 180 -18.68 11.77 -9.37
C THR A 180 -17.76 12.22 -8.24
N THR A 181 -17.85 11.55 -7.09
CA THR A 181 -16.96 11.75 -5.96
C THR A 181 -15.80 10.77 -6.07
N ILE A 182 -14.58 11.27 -5.96
CA ILE A 182 -13.36 10.47 -5.95
C ILE A 182 -12.71 10.63 -4.58
N GLU A 183 -12.49 9.49 -3.91
CA GLU A 183 -11.78 9.39 -2.64
C GLU A 183 -10.47 8.63 -2.88
N GLN A 184 -9.34 9.28 -2.62
CA GLN A 184 -8.01 8.68 -2.69
C GLN A 184 -7.58 8.27 -1.30
N PHE A 185 -7.19 7.01 -1.17
CA PHE A 185 -6.68 6.42 0.07
C PHE A 185 -5.22 6.05 -0.11
N ASP A 186 -4.39 6.35 0.89
CA ASP A 186 -3.02 5.87 0.99
C ASP A 186 -2.91 4.88 2.16
N ILE A 187 -1.84 4.10 2.17
CA ILE A 187 -1.57 3.16 3.26
C ILE A 187 -0.37 3.69 4.03
N VAL A 188 -0.63 4.12 5.27
CA VAL A 188 0.39 4.70 6.14
C VAL A 188 0.42 3.87 7.41
N ASP A 189 1.57 3.26 7.72
CA ASP A 189 1.77 2.42 8.92
C ASP A 189 0.75 1.27 9.06
N GLY A 190 0.27 0.72 7.93
CA GLY A 190 -0.76 -0.33 7.92
C GLY A 190 -2.20 0.17 8.03
N ALA A 191 -2.42 1.49 8.10
CA ALA A 191 -3.74 2.08 8.13
C ALA A 191 -4.13 2.66 6.76
N ILE A 192 -5.33 2.31 6.29
CA ILE A 192 -5.95 2.98 5.14
C ILE A 192 -6.39 4.38 5.56
N THR A 193 -5.79 5.39 4.94
CA THR A 193 -6.00 6.81 5.30
C THR A 193 -6.52 7.58 4.09
N LEU A 194 -7.66 8.26 4.25
CA LEU A 194 -8.19 9.17 3.23
C LEU A 194 -7.24 10.37 3.07
N GLN A 195 -6.63 10.51 1.89
CA GLN A 195 -5.72 11.60 1.57
C GLN A 195 -6.44 12.75 0.89
N ASN A 196 -7.33 12.42 -0.04
CA ASN A 196 -8.00 13.42 -0.85
C ASN A 196 -9.44 12.99 -1.16
N LYS A 197 -10.32 13.98 -1.26
CA LYS A 197 -11.71 13.82 -1.64
C LYS A 197 -12.14 15.01 -2.48
N TYR A 198 -12.56 14.73 -3.72
CA TYR A 198 -13.01 15.78 -4.63
C TYR A 198 -14.15 15.29 -5.51
N GLN A 199 -14.85 16.24 -6.14
CA GLN A 199 -15.92 15.97 -7.07
C GLN A 199 -15.51 16.36 -8.48
N THR A 200 -15.99 15.58 -9.45
CA THR A 200 -15.71 15.76 -10.87
C THR A 200 -16.91 15.31 -11.71
N PHE A 201 -16.82 15.45 -13.03
CA PHE A 201 -17.81 14.97 -13.98
C PHE A 201 -17.15 13.95 -14.92
N LEU A 202 -17.75 12.77 -15.09
CA LEU A 202 -17.27 11.77 -16.05
C LEU A 202 -17.70 12.16 -17.49
N PRO A 203 -16.88 11.89 -18.53
CA PRO A 203 -15.62 11.11 -18.50
C PRO A 203 -14.36 11.93 -18.21
N GLU A 204 -14.44 13.26 -18.12
CA GLU A 204 -13.27 14.17 -18.11
C GLU A 204 -12.44 14.14 -16.81
N GLY A 205 -12.84 13.35 -15.82
CA GLY A 205 -12.49 13.56 -14.42
C GLY A 205 -11.69 12.49 -13.69
N LEU A 206 -11.31 11.38 -14.34
CA LEU A 206 -10.51 10.36 -13.65
C LEU A 206 -9.11 10.91 -13.32
N PRO A 207 -8.52 10.54 -12.16
CA PRO A 207 -7.16 10.95 -11.85
C PRO A 207 -6.21 10.41 -12.93
N ALA A 208 -5.37 11.28 -13.48
CA ALA A 208 -4.35 10.86 -14.43
C ALA A 208 -3.41 9.82 -13.79
N GLY A 209 -2.92 8.88 -14.59
CA GLY A 209 -2.01 7.85 -14.10
C GLY A 209 -2.71 6.80 -13.24
N THR A 210 -3.98 6.48 -13.56
CA THR A 210 -4.76 5.44 -12.88
C THR A 210 -5.47 4.53 -13.88
N CYS A 211 -5.80 3.33 -13.42
CA CYS A 211 -6.47 2.31 -14.21
C CYS A 211 -7.60 1.65 -13.42
N LEU A 212 -8.56 1.03 -14.11
CA LEU A 212 -9.60 0.23 -13.45
C LEU A 212 -9.03 -1.07 -12.90
N ALA A 213 -9.31 -1.36 -11.62
CA ALA A 213 -8.94 -2.61 -10.99
C ALA A 213 -9.50 -3.82 -11.76
N GLN A 214 -8.63 -4.77 -12.10
CA GLN A 214 -8.99 -5.98 -12.84
C GLN A 214 -9.12 -7.16 -11.87
N TRP A 215 -10.35 -7.47 -11.48
CA TRP A 215 -10.60 -8.53 -10.49
C TRP A 215 -10.57 -9.92 -11.10
N ARG A 216 -9.73 -10.79 -10.55
CA ARG A 216 -9.60 -12.19 -10.93
C ARG A 216 -10.13 -13.12 -9.85
N PRO A 217 -10.73 -14.27 -10.20
CA PRO A 217 -11.06 -15.28 -9.20
C PRO A 217 -9.78 -15.78 -8.53
N VAL A 218 -9.84 -16.12 -7.23
CA VAL A 218 -8.65 -16.62 -6.49
C VAL A 218 -8.09 -17.94 -7.04
N SER A 219 -8.84 -18.63 -7.90
CA SER A 219 -8.37 -19.81 -8.64
C SER A 219 -7.44 -19.48 -9.82
N ASP A 220 -7.41 -18.23 -10.29
CA ASP A 220 -6.50 -17.75 -11.33
C ASP A 220 -5.28 -17.09 -10.67
N LEU A 221 -4.17 -17.82 -10.54
CA LEU A 221 -2.94 -17.31 -9.91
C LEU A 221 -2.01 -16.56 -10.87
N THR A 222 -2.44 -16.27 -12.11
CA THR A 222 -1.53 -15.74 -13.14
C THR A 222 -0.98 -14.34 -12.82
N ALA A 223 -1.74 -13.50 -12.11
CA ALA A 223 -1.28 -12.18 -11.70
C ALA A 223 -0.23 -12.27 -10.58
N VAL A 224 -0.44 -13.15 -9.60
CA VAL A 224 0.57 -13.45 -8.58
C VAL A 224 1.80 -14.09 -9.21
N ALA A 225 1.67 -15.00 -10.17
CA ALA A 225 2.85 -15.58 -10.83
C ALA A 225 3.71 -14.55 -11.60
N ASN A 226 3.19 -13.33 -11.84
CA ASN A 226 3.85 -12.29 -12.62
C ASN A 226 3.80 -10.91 -11.91
N LEU A 227 4.18 -10.85 -10.63
CA LEU A 227 4.21 -9.61 -9.84
C LEU A 227 5.06 -8.47 -10.43
N SER A 228 5.93 -8.75 -11.41
CA SER A 228 6.75 -7.73 -12.09
C SER A 228 5.96 -6.76 -12.97
N ASN A 229 4.69 -7.04 -13.26
CA ASN A 229 3.79 -6.16 -13.99
C ASN A 229 2.53 -5.92 -13.15
N GLY A 230 2.44 -4.77 -12.46
CA GLY A 230 1.18 -4.34 -11.86
C GLY A 230 0.05 -4.34 -12.90
N GLU A 231 -1.18 -4.66 -12.50
CA GLU A 231 -2.28 -4.94 -13.44
C GLU A 231 -2.93 -3.71 -14.09
N CYS A 232 -2.19 -2.61 -14.25
CA CYS A 232 -2.73 -1.41 -14.87
C CYS A 232 -2.85 -1.54 -16.39
N ASN A 233 -4.04 -1.92 -16.84
CA ASN A 233 -4.51 -1.60 -18.19
C ASN A 233 -5.20 -0.24 -18.14
N HIS A 234 -4.60 0.79 -18.74
CA HIS A 234 -5.09 2.17 -18.69
C HIS A 234 -6.61 2.26 -18.90
N ALA A 235 -7.27 3.07 -18.06
CA ALA A 235 -8.66 3.45 -18.28
C ALA A 235 -8.71 4.42 -19.49
N TYR A 236 -9.73 4.22 -20.34
CA TYR A 236 -9.98 4.96 -21.59
C TYR A 236 -9.89 6.49 -21.47
#